data_AF-A0A925C3N3-F1
#
_entry.id   AF-A0A925C3N3-F1
#
_cell.length_a   1.000
_cell.length_b   1.000
_cell.length_c   1.000
_cell.angle_alpha   90.00
_cell.angle_beta   90.00
_cell.angle_gamma   90.00
#
_symmetry.space_group_name_H-M   'P 1'
#
loop_
_entity.id
_entity.type
_entity.pdbx_description
1 polymer ?
#
loop_
_entity_poly.entity_id
_entity_poly.type
_entity_poly.pdbx_seq_one_letter_code
_entity_poly.pdbx_strand_id
1 'polypeptide(L)'
;MSAADAPKAPDPATGQPKATDLIFERKHIAKVEPGKQIDYKFKRTASDEKMLGQSFSDDIRMNITGDKPDGDKDLTLQIYTGDRARDPQKLEKYSINPVFAVFFSQATATFNHLAGGQVNYLQRSFTDGWLKAKVEPIKVDYNGKKIDAYRISMTPYVGDKYESKMQGWEGAKYDVIV
;
A
#
# COMPACT_ATOMS: atom_id res chain seq x y z
N MET A 1 16.95 36.30 24.33
CA MET A 1 16.36 34.97 24.48
C MET A 1 15.41 34.77 23.30
N SER A 2 15.88 34.19 22.20
CA SER A 2 15.04 33.90 21.03
C SER A 2 14.33 32.57 21.25
N ALA A 3 13.00 32.61 21.33
CA ALA A 3 12.16 31.42 21.28
C ALA A 3 12.23 30.84 19.86
N ALA A 4 12.51 29.54 19.79
CA ALA A 4 12.61 28.77 18.56
C ALA A 4 11.27 28.74 17.83
N ASP A 5 11.33 28.99 16.52
CA ASP A 5 10.27 28.80 15.55
C ASP A 5 9.96 27.30 15.46
N ALA A 6 8.82 26.88 16.02
CA ALA A 6 8.27 25.56 15.81
C ALA A 6 7.54 25.56 14.46
N PRO A 7 7.77 24.57 13.56
CA PRO A 7 7.10 24.57 12.27
C PRO A 7 5.58 24.46 12.46
N LYS A 8 4.89 25.50 11.99
CA LYS A 8 3.43 25.64 11.93
C LYS A 8 2.83 24.46 11.15
N ALA A 9 1.87 23.75 11.76
CA ALA A 9 1.07 22.73 11.06
C ALA A 9 0.33 23.39 9.88
N PRO A 10 0.25 22.73 8.71
CA PRO A 10 -0.39 23.32 7.53
C PRO A 10 -1.89 23.55 7.76
N ASP A 11 -2.35 24.74 7.37
CA ASP A 11 -3.75 25.18 7.35
C ASP A 11 -4.60 24.29 6.40
N PRO A 12 -5.83 23.88 6.77
CA PRO A 12 -6.65 22.93 6.00
C PRO A 12 -7.45 23.54 4.82
N ALA A 13 -6.99 24.63 4.21
CA ALA A 13 -7.73 25.34 3.16
C ALA A 13 -6.97 25.43 1.81
N THR A 14 -6.46 24.29 1.33
CA THR A 14 -6.24 24.00 -0.11
C THR A 14 -6.08 22.49 -0.30
N GLY A 15 -7.14 21.82 -0.76
CA GLY A 15 -7.11 20.50 -1.41
C GLY A 15 -6.35 19.38 -0.71
N GLN A 16 -7.07 18.50 0.01
CA GLN A 16 -6.52 17.23 0.48
C GLN A 16 -5.79 16.49 -0.65
N PRO A 17 -4.57 15.93 -0.42
CA PRO A 17 -3.81 15.29 -1.47
C PRO A 17 -4.60 14.13 -2.08
N LYS A 18 -4.51 13.98 -3.41
CA LYS A 18 -5.16 12.88 -4.11
C LYS A 18 -4.47 11.56 -3.74
N ALA A 19 -5.24 10.50 -3.58
CA ALA A 19 -4.70 9.16 -3.34
C ALA A 19 -3.69 8.74 -4.41
N THR A 20 -3.92 9.12 -5.67
CA THR A 20 -3.00 8.80 -6.77
C THR A 20 -1.64 9.49 -6.63
N ASP A 21 -1.60 10.75 -6.19
CA ASP A 21 -0.34 11.45 -5.87
C ASP A 21 0.40 10.69 -4.77
N LEU A 22 -0.32 10.41 -3.68
CA LEU A 22 0.24 9.75 -2.50
C LEU A 22 0.85 8.38 -2.79
N ILE A 23 0.27 7.60 -3.69
CA ILE A 23 0.67 6.21 -3.97
C ILE A 23 1.62 6.11 -5.16
N PHE A 24 1.37 6.84 -6.24
CA PHE A 24 2.02 6.61 -7.54
C PHE A 24 3.01 7.70 -7.96
N GLU A 25 2.96 8.89 -7.36
CA GLU A 25 3.81 10.01 -7.80
C GLU A 25 4.94 10.33 -6.81
N ARG A 26 4.71 10.09 -5.51
CA ARG A 26 5.71 10.38 -4.49
C ARG A 26 6.89 9.42 -4.53
N LYS A 27 8.08 9.96 -4.23
CA LYS A 27 9.30 9.17 -4.00
C LYS A 27 9.39 8.72 -2.53
N HIS A 28 8.67 7.65 -2.17
CA HIS A 28 8.54 7.18 -0.77
C HIS A 28 9.86 6.83 -0.11
N ILE A 29 10.80 6.26 -0.86
CA ILE A 29 12.03 5.69 -0.29
C ILE A 29 13.29 6.52 -0.56
N ALA A 30 13.17 7.65 -1.27
CA ALA A 30 14.33 8.46 -1.67
C ALA A 30 15.16 8.99 -0.48
N LYS A 31 14.52 9.19 0.68
CA LYS A 31 15.19 9.69 1.90
C LYS A 31 15.65 8.59 2.86
N VAL A 32 15.44 7.32 2.50
CA VAL A 32 15.84 6.19 3.35
C VAL A 32 17.29 5.85 3.04
N GLU A 33 18.13 5.82 4.06
CA GLU A 33 19.55 5.54 3.94
C GLU A 33 19.81 4.04 3.66
N PRO A 34 20.88 3.70 2.92
CA PRO A 34 21.35 2.32 2.81
C PRO A 34 21.61 1.68 4.19
N GLY A 35 21.32 0.38 4.31
CA GLY A 35 21.41 -0.38 5.54
C GLY A 35 20.20 -0.24 6.47
N LYS A 36 19.20 0.60 6.14
CA LYS A 36 17.93 0.67 6.88
C LYS A 36 16.95 -0.38 6.38
N GLN A 37 16.19 -0.94 7.34
CA GLN A 37 15.05 -1.81 7.09
C GLN A 37 13.75 -1.05 7.33
N ILE A 38 12.74 -1.31 6.49
CA ILE A 38 11.37 -0.89 6.71
C ILE A 38 10.50 -2.14 6.76
N ASP A 39 9.77 -2.31 7.85
CA ASP A 39 8.89 -3.44 8.10
C ASP A 39 7.44 -3.03 7.90
N TYR A 40 6.73 -3.77 7.05
CA TYR A 40 5.32 -3.54 6.76
C TYR A 40 4.50 -4.70 7.31
N LYS A 41 3.39 -4.36 7.97
CA LYS A 41 2.37 -5.33 8.38
C LYS A 41 1.33 -5.49 7.27
N PHE A 42 1.28 -6.67 6.68
CA PHE A 42 0.24 -7.07 5.76
C PHE A 42 -0.87 -7.79 6.53
N LYS A 43 -2.13 -7.38 6.33
CA LYS A 43 -3.29 -8.06 6.91
C LYS A 43 -4.35 -8.25 5.85
N ARG A 44 -4.85 -9.48 5.75
CA ARG A 44 -5.99 -9.87 4.94
C ARG A 44 -7.03 -10.52 5.85
N THR A 45 -8.25 -10.02 5.79
CA THR A 45 -9.40 -10.60 6.51
C THR A 45 -10.46 -10.99 5.49
N ALA A 46 -10.91 -12.23 5.54
CA ALA A 46 -12.03 -12.71 4.75
C ALA A 46 -13.31 -12.68 5.59
N SER A 47 -14.42 -12.23 5.01
CA SER A 47 -15.74 -12.28 5.66
C SER A 47 -16.28 -13.71 5.73
N ASP A 48 -15.94 -14.55 4.74
CA ASP A 48 -16.19 -15.99 4.73
C ASP A 48 -14.92 -16.71 4.26
N GLU A 49 -14.22 -17.36 5.18
CA GLU A 49 -12.94 -18.04 4.86
C GLU A 49 -13.11 -19.28 3.97
N LYS A 50 -14.32 -19.88 3.91
CA LYS A 50 -14.57 -21.04 3.05
C LYS A 50 -14.67 -20.62 1.60
N MET A 51 -15.30 -19.48 1.32
CA MET A 51 -15.48 -18.97 -0.05
C MET A 51 -14.33 -18.07 -0.49
N LEU A 52 -13.85 -17.21 0.41
CA LEU A 52 -12.85 -16.20 0.10
C LEU A 52 -11.44 -16.61 0.52
N GLY A 53 -11.24 -17.82 1.04
CA GLY A 53 -9.95 -18.29 1.52
C GLY A 53 -9.54 -17.66 2.86
N GLN A 54 -8.60 -18.31 3.54
CA GLN A 54 -8.23 -17.98 4.92
C GLN A 54 -7.74 -16.54 5.11
N SER A 55 -8.13 -15.94 6.24
CA SER A 55 -7.53 -14.70 6.72
C SER A 55 -6.08 -14.98 7.14
N PHE A 56 -5.21 -14.00 6.92
CA PHE A 56 -3.84 -14.11 7.40
C PHE A 56 -3.23 -12.73 7.62
N SER A 57 -2.20 -12.69 8.46
CA SER A 57 -1.32 -11.53 8.63
C SER A 57 0.10 -11.98 8.45
N ASP A 58 0.92 -11.13 7.84
CA ASP A 58 2.30 -11.42 7.53
C ASP A 58 3.12 -10.14 7.44
N ASP A 59 4.43 -10.28 7.35
CA ASP A 59 5.36 -9.17 7.30
C ASP A 59 6.04 -9.09 5.93
N ILE A 60 6.17 -7.87 5.41
CA ILE A 60 7.03 -7.59 4.24
C ILE A 60 8.20 -6.75 4.73
N ARG A 61 9.42 -7.21 4.46
CA ARG A 61 10.64 -6.53 4.89
C ARG A 61 11.37 -5.95 3.70
N MET A 62 11.63 -4.66 3.74
CA MET A 62 12.33 -3.93 2.70
C MET A 62 13.65 -3.41 3.26
N ASN A 63 14.77 -3.87 2.69
CA ASN A 63 16.11 -3.44 3.07
C ASN A 63 16.71 -2.58 1.98
N ILE A 64 17.04 -1.32 2.27
CA ILE A 64 17.73 -0.45 1.31
C ILE A 64 19.19 -0.89 1.25
N THR A 65 19.67 -1.28 0.07
CA THR A 65 21.01 -1.84 -0.12
C THR A 65 21.97 -0.84 -0.75
N GLY A 66 21.49 0.20 -1.41
CA GLY A 66 22.34 1.21 -2.03
C GLY A 66 21.59 2.43 -2.56
N ASP A 67 22.34 3.49 -2.81
CA ASP A 67 21.86 4.74 -3.38
C ASP A 67 22.22 4.86 -4.86
N LYS A 68 21.35 5.51 -5.63
CA LYS A 68 21.62 5.94 -7.00
C LYS A 68 21.75 7.46 -7.10
N PRO A 69 22.49 7.98 -8.09
CA PRO A 69 22.68 9.43 -8.27
C PRO A 69 21.40 10.25 -8.51
N ASP A 70 20.34 9.62 -9.01
CA ASP A 70 19.03 10.22 -9.31
C ASP A 70 18.04 10.21 -8.12
N GLY A 71 18.51 9.73 -6.96
CA GLY A 71 17.71 9.58 -5.75
C GLY A 71 16.88 8.30 -5.69
N ASP A 72 16.98 7.42 -6.70
CA ASP A 72 16.46 6.07 -6.62
C ASP A 72 17.34 5.21 -5.69
N LYS A 73 16.80 4.07 -5.27
CA LYS A 73 17.42 3.14 -4.33
C LYS A 73 17.51 1.75 -4.94
N ASP A 74 18.58 1.05 -4.60
CA ASP A 74 18.61 -0.41 -4.68
C ASP A 74 18.12 -0.98 -3.36
N LEU A 75 17.38 -2.08 -3.42
CA LEU A 75 16.81 -2.70 -2.23
C LEU A 75 16.63 -4.21 -2.39
N THR A 76 16.51 -4.89 -1.26
CA THR A 76 16.03 -6.27 -1.19
C THR A 76 14.65 -6.30 -0.54
N LEU A 77 13.71 -6.99 -1.17
CA LEU A 77 12.33 -7.14 -0.70
C LEU A 77 12.07 -8.60 -0.33
N GLN A 78 11.83 -8.86 0.96
CA GLN A 78 11.35 -10.14 1.44
C GLN A 78 9.82 -10.05 1.58
N ILE A 79 9.10 -10.76 0.72
CA ILE A 79 7.63 -10.82 0.77
C ILE A 79 7.24 -12.01 1.65
N TYR A 80 6.52 -11.70 2.74
CA TYR A 80 5.98 -12.68 3.69
C TYR A 80 7.07 -13.48 4.42
N THR A 81 6.64 -14.24 5.42
CA THR A 81 7.47 -15.04 6.31
C THR A 81 6.88 -16.44 6.48
N GLY A 82 7.66 -17.38 7.04
CA GLY A 82 7.23 -18.76 7.23
C GLY A 82 6.79 -19.43 5.93
N ASP A 83 5.69 -20.18 5.97
CA ASP A 83 5.20 -20.98 4.84
C ASP A 83 4.74 -20.15 3.62
N ARG A 84 4.49 -18.85 3.79
CA ARG A 84 4.09 -17.93 2.71
C ARG A 84 5.27 -17.16 2.13
N ALA A 85 6.47 -17.31 2.71
CA ALA A 85 7.66 -16.60 2.29
C ALA A 85 7.96 -16.86 0.81
N ARG A 86 8.22 -15.79 0.08
CA ARG A 86 8.78 -15.86 -1.27
C ARG A 86 10.28 -15.65 -1.21
N ASP A 87 10.99 -16.04 -2.26
CA ASP A 87 12.42 -15.74 -2.37
C ASP A 87 12.66 -14.22 -2.31
N PRO A 88 13.68 -13.75 -1.57
CA PRO A 88 14.02 -12.34 -1.52
C PRO A 88 14.32 -11.80 -2.93
N GLN A 89 13.66 -10.70 -3.28
CA GLN A 89 13.83 -10.06 -4.59
C GLN A 89 14.82 -8.90 -4.48
N LYS A 90 15.82 -8.88 -5.36
CA LYS A 90 16.69 -7.70 -5.54
C LYS A 90 16.05 -6.78 -6.55
N LEU A 91 15.82 -5.54 -6.14
CA LEU A 91 15.18 -4.51 -6.95
C LEU A 91 16.13 -3.33 -7.08
N GLU A 92 16.35 -2.87 -8.31
CA GLU A 92 17.27 -1.77 -8.62
C GLU A 92 16.52 -0.56 -9.16
N LYS A 93 17.01 0.65 -8.85
CA LYS A 93 16.46 1.93 -9.32
C LYS A 93 14.97 2.13 -8.97
N TYR A 94 14.63 1.98 -7.69
CA TYR A 94 13.29 2.26 -7.17
C TYR A 94 13.24 3.56 -6.37
N SER A 95 12.26 4.42 -6.64
CA SER A 95 11.91 5.56 -5.77
C SER A 95 10.52 5.47 -5.16
N ILE A 96 9.60 4.75 -5.82
CA ILE A 96 8.27 4.40 -5.30
C ILE A 96 8.40 3.13 -4.45
N ASN A 97 7.63 3.06 -3.36
CA ASN A 97 7.62 1.89 -2.49
C ASN A 97 7.09 0.64 -3.23
N PRO A 98 7.90 -0.42 -3.41
CA PRO A 98 7.49 -1.63 -4.14
C PRO A 98 6.41 -2.45 -3.42
N VAL A 99 6.18 -2.20 -2.11
CA VAL A 99 5.12 -2.87 -1.35
C VAL A 99 3.73 -2.59 -1.92
N PHE A 100 3.52 -1.43 -2.56
CA PHE A 100 2.27 -1.14 -3.26
C PHE A 100 2.02 -2.14 -4.40
N ALA A 101 3.03 -2.44 -5.20
CA ALA A 101 2.92 -3.42 -6.28
C ALA A 101 2.60 -4.82 -5.74
N VAL A 102 3.23 -5.22 -4.64
CA VAL A 102 2.93 -6.49 -3.95
C VAL A 102 1.46 -6.52 -3.49
N PHE A 103 1.00 -5.46 -2.84
CA PHE A 103 -0.36 -5.34 -2.35
C PHE A 103 -1.40 -5.37 -3.48
N PHE A 104 -1.18 -4.62 -4.56
CA PHE A 104 -2.11 -4.54 -5.71
C PHE A 104 -2.16 -5.84 -6.51
N SER A 105 -0.99 -6.46 -6.71
CA SER A 105 -0.91 -7.77 -7.34
C SER A 105 -1.65 -8.82 -6.51
N GLN A 106 -1.43 -8.85 -5.19
CA GLN A 106 -2.12 -9.78 -4.31
C GLN A 106 -3.64 -9.56 -4.32
N ALA A 107 -4.10 -8.32 -4.27
CA ALA A 107 -5.52 -7.97 -4.27
C ALA A 107 -6.26 -8.53 -5.50
N THR A 108 -5.68 -8.32 -6.69
CA THR A 108 -6.30 -8.73 -7.96
C THR A 108 -6.10 -10.22 -8.25
N ALA A 109 -4.93 -10.78 -7.94
CA ALA A 109 -4.64 -12.20 -8.13
C ALA A 109 -5.50 -13.09 -7.23
N THR A 110 -5.70 -12.69 -5.96
CA THR A 110 -6.56 -13.47 -5.04
C THR A 110 -8.00 -13.51 -5.53
N PHE A 111 -8.53 -12.37 -5.99
CA PHE A 111 -9.88 -12.32 -6.56
C PHE A 111 -9.97 -13.19 -7.83
N ASN A 112 -9.05 -13.01 -8.78
CA ASN A 112 -9.03 -13.84 -10.00
C ASN A 112 -8.98 -15.35 -9.69
N HIS A 113 -8.11 -15.77 -8.76
CA HIS A 113 -7.92 -17.18 -8.43
C HIS A 113 -9.15 -17.80 -7.76
N LEU A 114 -9.85 -17.05 -6.90
CA LEU A 114 -10.96 -17.61 -6.10
C LEU A 114 -12.33 -17.46 -6.76
N ALA A 115 -12.58 -16.39 -7.52
CA ALA A 115 -13.89 -16.11 -8.10
C ALA A 115 -13.90 -15.92 -9.63
N GLY A 116 -12.77 -16.14 -10.31
CA GLY A 116 -12.75 -16.31 -11.78
C GLY A 116 -13.01 -15.06 -12.63
N GLY A 117 -12.72 -13.86 -12.11
CA GLY A 117 -12.87 -12.59 -12.86
C GLY A 117 -11.78 -12.35 -13.92
N GLN A 118 -12.09 -11.59 -14.98
CA GLN A 118 -11.10 -11.24 -16.01
C GLN A 118 -10.02 -10.32 -15.43
N VAL A 119 -8.74 -10.71 -15.53
CA VAL A 119 -7.61 -10.00 -14.89
C VAL A 119 -7.56 -8.51 -15.29
N ASN A 120 -7.66 -8.20 -16.58
CA ASN A 120 -7.61 -6.82 -17.06
C ASN A 120 -8.77 -5.97 -16.52
N TYR A 121 -9.96 -6.57 -16.36
CA TYR A 121 -11.10 -5.90 -15.76
C TYR A 121 -10.83 -5.60 -14.29
N LEU A 122 -10.38 -6.60 -13.53
CA LEU A 122 -10.08 -6.47 -12.11
C LEU A 122 -9.00 -5.43 -11.85
N GLN A 123 -7.92 -5.42 -12.63
CA GLN A 123 -6.85 -4.44 -12.55
C GLN A 123 -7.35 -3.02 -12.85
N ARG A 124 -8.19 -2.86 -13.89
CA ARG A 124 -8.79 -1.58 -14.23
C ARG A 124 -9.70 -1.06 -13.13
N SER A 125 -10.66 -1.84 -12.66
CA SER A 125 -11.56 -1.44 -11.58
C SER A 125 -10.79 -1.11 -10.30
N PHE A 126 -9.73 -1.87 -10.00
CA PHE A 126 -8.86 -1.60 -8.86
C PHE A 126 -8.09 -0.28 -9.02
N THR A 127 -7.59 0.01 -10.22
CA THR A 127 -6.90 1.28 -10.55
C THR A 127 -7.86 2.47 -10.46
N ASP A 128 -9.06 2.33 -11.03
CA ASP A 128 -10.12 3.33 -10.98
C ASP A 128 -10.61 3.58 -9.53
N GLY A 129 -10.53 2.56 -8.67
CA GLY A 129 -10.79 2.67 -7.24
C GLY A 129 -9.90 3.72 -6.55
N TRP A 130 -8.62 3.80 -6.92
CA TRP A 130 -7.70 4.79 -6.34
C TRP A 130 -8.05 6.23 -6.74
N LEU A 131 -8.67 6.45 -7.89
CA LEU A 131 -9.14 7.77 -8.30
C LEU A 131 -10.26 8.30 -7.40
N LYS A 132 -11.02 7.40 -6.76
CA LYS A 132 -12.15 7.69 -5.88
C LYS A 132 -11.85 7.41 -4.40
N ALA A 133 -10.62 7.03 -4.09
CA ALA A 133 -10.25 6.62 -2.75
C ALA A 133 -10.39 7.77 -1.74
N LYS A 134 -10.86 7.43 -0.55
CA LYS A 134 -10.94 8.36 0.57
C LYS A 134 -9.55 8.47 1.19
N VAL A 135 -9.07 9.70 1.31
CA VAL A 135 -7.84 10.02 2.03
C VAL A 135 -8.24 10.56 3.40
N GLU A 136 -7.53 10.18 4.46
CA GLU A 136 -7.75 10.67 5.82
C GLU A 136 -6.39 10.92 6.48
N PRO A 137 -6.13 12.13 7.03
CA PRO A 137 -4.92 12.36 7.81
C PRO A 137 -4.99 11.56 9.12
N ILE A 138 -3.89 10.90 9.46
CA ILE A 138 -3.74 10.11 10.68
C ILE A 138 -2.38 10.37 11.32
N LYS A 139 -2.22 9.96 12.58
CA LYS A 139 -0.91 9.88 13.24
C LYS A 139 -0.52 8.42 13.38
N VAL A 140 0.74 8.09 13.05
CA VAL A 140 1.31 6.76 13.26
C VAL A 140 2.56 6.84 14.12
N ASP A 141 2.82 5.79 14.89
CA ASP A 141 4.04 5.69 15.68
C ASP A 141 5.19 5.18 14.82
N TYR A 142 6.27 5.96 14.75
CA TYR A 142 7.50 5.64 14.03
C TYR A 142 8.70 5.98 14.92
N ASN A 143 9.53 4.98 15.25
CA ASN A 143 10.67 5.12 16.17
C ASN A 143 10.30 5.79 17.50
N GLY A 144 9.15 5.42 18.07
CA GLY A 144 8.65 5.98 19.33
C GLY A 144 8.13 7.42 19.24
N LYS A 145 8.00 7.98 18.03
CA LYS A 145 7.45 9.32 17.78
C LYS A 145 6.17 9.23 16.94
N LYS A 146 5.19 10.08 17.23
CA LYS A 146 4.01 10.24 16.38
C LYS A 146 4.35 11.10 15.17
N ILE A 147 4.22 10.55 13.98
CA ILE A 147 4.42 11.26 12.71
C ILE A 147 3.08 11.39 11.96
N ASP A 148 2.96 12.43 11.14
CA ASP A 148 1.83 12.60 10.21
C ASP A 148 1.90 11.56 9.10
N ALA A 149 0.75 10.95 8.80
CA ALA A 149 0.57 9.97 7.75
C ALA A 149 -0.84 10.11 7.15
N TYR A 150 -1.10 9.39 6.07
CA TYR A 150 -2.41 9.31 5.45
C TYR A 150 -2.90 7.88 5.42
N ARG A 151 -4.14 7.66 5.86
CA ARG A 151 -4.89 6.45 5.55
C ARG A 151 -5.63 6.67 4.24
N ILE A 152 -5.38 5.81 3.28
CA ILE A 152 -6.05 5.80 1.98
C ILE A 152 -6.91 4.55 1.94
N SER A 153 -8.21 4.72 1.72
CA SER A 153 -9.17 3.62 1.72
C SER A 153 -10.05 3.63 0.46
N MET A 154 -10.34 2.44 -0.07
CA MET A 154 -11.21 2.31 -1.24
C MET A 154 -11.99 1.00 -1.24
N THR A 155 -13.10 1.01 -1.97
CA THR A 155 -13.96 -0.16 -2.24
C THR A 155 -14.20 -0.24 -3.76
N PRO A 156 -13.26 -0.82 -4.53
CA PRO A 156 -13.20 -0.67 -5.98
C PRO A 156 -14.35 -1.35 -6.73
N TYR A 157 -15.09 -2.25 -6.07
CA TYR A 157 -16.12 -3.08 -6.68
C TYR A 157 -17.55 -2.75 -6.22
N VAL A 158 -17.72 -1.81 -5.29
CA VAL A 158 -19.06 -1.39 -4.82
C VAL A 158 -19.81 -0.69 -5.95
N GLY A 159 -21.01 -1.18 -6.28
CA GLY A 159 -21.83 -0.65 -7.37
C GLY A 159 -21.34 -1.07 -8.76
N ASP A 160 -20.48 -2.09 -8.85
CA ASP A 160 -20.06 -2.67 -10.12
C ASP A 160 -21.24 -3.38 -10.80
N LYS A 161 -21.38 -3.23 -12.13
CA LYS A 161 -22.46 -3.88 -12.89
C LYS A 161 -22.44 -5.41 -12.82
N TYR A 162 -21.32 -6.01 -12.41
CA TYR A 162 -21.14 -7.45 -12.23
C TYR A 162 -21.12 -7.86 -10.75
N GLU A 163 -21.50 -6.98 -9.83
CA GLU A 163 -21.52 -7.23 -8.37
C GLU A 163 -22.15 -8.58 -7.98
N SER A 164 -23.28 -8.96 -8.58
CA SER A 164 -23.94 -10.25 -8.33
C SER A 164 -23.13 -11.49 -8.71
N LYS A 165 -22.05 -11.33 -9.48
CA LYS A 165 -21.14 -12.39 -9.91
C LYS A 165 -19.82 -12.39 -9.14
N MET A 166 -19.61 -11.46 -8.21
CA MET A 166 -18.34 -11.27 -7.52
C MET A 166 -18.18 -12.14 -6.26
N GLN A 167 -19.20 -12.91 -5.88
CA GLN A 167 -19.10 -13.96 -4.86
C GLN A 167 -18.52 -13.48 -3.51
N GLY A 168 -18.89 -12.28 -3.06
CA GLY A 168 -18.42 -11.67 -1.82
C GLY A 168 -17.28 -10.66 -1.99
N TRP A 169 -16.71 -10.53 -3.19
CA TRP A 169 -15.67 -9.55 -3.49
C TRP A 169 -16.19 -8.15 -3.80
N GLU A 170 -17.49 -8.00 -4.11
CA GLU A 170 -18.14 -6.71 -4.37
C GLU A 170 -17.94 -5.70 -3.24
N GLY A 171 -17.92 -6.18 -1.98
CA GLY A 171 -17.70 -5.38 -0.79
C GLY A 171 -16.23 -5.26 -0.35
N ALA A 172 -15.27 -5.70 -1.17
CA ALA A 172 -13.86 -5.71 -0.78
C ALA A 172 -13.35 -4.30 -0.49
N LYS A 173 -12.72 -4.15 0.68
CA LYS A 173 -12.13 -2.90 1.14
C LYS A 173 -10.61 -3.03 1.18
N TYR A 174 -9.93 -2.00 0.68
CA TYR A 174 -8.48 -1.90 0.67
C TYR A 174 -8.06 -0.64 1.42
N ASP A 175 -7.14 -0.79 2.35
CA ASP A 175 -6.58 0.29 3.16
C ASP A 175 -5.06 0.28 3.03
N VAL A 176 -4.46 1.45 2.79
CA VAL A 176 -3.01 1.65 2.75
C VAL A 176 -2.66 2.84 3.64
N ILE A 177 -1.56 2.74 4.38
CA ILE A 177 -1.02 3.83 5.20
C ILE A 177 0.29 4.30 4.57
N VAL A 178 0.40 5.61 4.32
CA VAL A 178 1.56 6.25 3.69
C VAL A 178 2.01 7.51 4.41
#